data_AF-A0A3N5A856-F1
#
_entry.id   AF-A0A3N5A856-F1
#
_cell.length_a   1.000
_cell.length_b   1.000
_cell.length_c   1.000
_cell.angle_alpha   90.00
_cell.angle_beta   90.00
_cell.angle_gamma   90.00
#
_symmetry.space_group_name_H-M   'P 1'
#
loop_
_entity.id
_entity.type
_entity.pdbx_description
1 polymer ?
#
loop_
_entity_poly.entity_id
_entity_poly.type
_entity_poly.pdbx_seq_one_letter_code
_entity_poly.pdbx_strand_id
1 'polypeptide(L)'
;MRQQPYGDHMIIIVGLILLVVFTVRIRSVLRATGVTRWARAAVTLFLATCTLYAWGLFHALGGGLRMDKTCEFFEGAVYVPGEARESLLPLSSTCNAHHDMVPGYVNPGLAVLSAATLAAVAAAVTLAVRGPRPPGSR
;
A
#
# COMPACT_ATOMS: atom_id res chain seq x y z
N MET A 1 4.19 34.15 5.72
CA MET A 1 3.25 33.07 5.38
C MET A 1 3.27 32.06 6.53
N ARG A 2 2.14 31.87 7.20
CA ARG A 2 2.02 31.17 8.48
C ARG A 2 1.85 29.67 8.17
N GLN A 3 2.81 28.84 8.59
CA GLN A 3 2.74 27.38 8.46
C GLN A 3 1.44 26.86 9.10
N GLN A 4 0.69 26.02 8.39
CA GLN A 4 -0.52 25.37 8.91
C GLN A 4 -0.13 24.19 9.81
N PRO A 5 -0.31 24.26 11.14
CA PRO A 5 0.04 23.17 12.07
C PRO A 5 -0.89 21.95 11.97
N TYR A 6 -1.93 21.99 11.14
CA TYR A 6 -2.94 20.93 11.03
C TYR A 6 -2.46 19.69 10.24
N GLY A 7 -1.52 19.85 9.31
CA GLY A 7 -1.03 18.75 8.47
C GLY A 7 -0.29 17.69 9.27
N ASP A 8 0.62 18.13 10.16
CA ASP A 8 1.49 17.23 10.91
C ASP A 8 0.71 16.39 11.92
N HIS A 9 -0.24 17.00 12.63
CA HIS A 9 -1.10 16.27 13.57
C HIS A 9 -1.98 15.23 12.86
N MET A 10 -2.48 15.55 11.66
CA MET A 10 -3.29 14.61 10.88
C MET A 10 -2.47 13.41 10.41
N ILE A 11 -1.24 13.62 9.93
CA ILE A 11 -0.32 12.55 9.54
C ILE A 11 0.02 11.67 10.73
N ILE A 12 0.32 12.26 11.89
CA ILE A 12 0.65 11.52 13.11
C ILE A 12 -0.56 10.67 13.57
N ILE A 13 -1.77 11.25 13.60
CA ILE A 13 -2.99 10.53 14.00
C ILE A 13 -3.27 9.36 13.05
N VAL A 14 -3.22 9.59 11.73
CA VAL A 14 -3.42 8.53 10.74
C VAL A 14 -2.34 7.45 10.88
N GLY A 15 -1.08 7.83 11.06
CA GLY A 15 0.02 6.89 11.29
C GLY A 15 -0.17 6.04 12.54
N LEU A 16 -0.62 6.64 13.65
CA LEU A 16 -0.93 5.92 14.89
C LEU A 16 -2.12 4.96 14.72
N ILE A 17 -3.19 5.40 14.05
CA ILE A 17 -4.34 4.54 13.75
C ILE A 17 -3.90 3.34 12.92
N LEU A 18 -3.13 3.57 11.85
CA LEU A 18 -2.60 2.51 11.00
C LEU A 18 -1.73 1.54 11.80
N LEU A 19 -0.82 2.04 12.64
CA LEU A 19 0.03 1.20 13.50
C LEU A 19 -0.79 0.34 14.47
N VAL A 20 -1.80 0.91 15.13
CA VAL A 20 -2.69 0.16 16.03
C VAL A 20 -3.47 -0.90 15.27
N VAL A 21 -4.06 -0.56 14.12
CA VAL A 21 -4.77 -1.53 13.28
C VAL A 21 -3.82 -2.64 12.83
N PHE A 22 -2.63 -2.30 12.34
CA PHE A 22 -1.65 -3.28 11.86
C PHE A 22 -1.19 -4.22 12.98
N THR A 23 -0.89 -3.69 14.17
CA THR A 23 -0.48 -4.50 15.32
C THR A 23 -1.58 -5.43 15.81
N VAL A 24 -2.84 -4.97 15.85
CA VAL A 24 -4.00 -5.81 16.17
C VAL A 24 -4.17 -6.93 15.13
N ARG A 25 -4.03 -6.62 13.85
CA ARG A 25 -4.16 -7.60 12.76
C ARG A 25 -3.02 -8.61 12.76
N ILE A 26 -1.77 -8.16 12.94
CA ILE A 26 -0.61 -9.05 13.11
C ILE A 26 -0.84 -9.99 14.30
N ARG A 27 -1.24 -9.48 15.47
CA ARG A 27 -1.55 -10.32 16.63
C ARG A 27 -2.68 -11.32 16.34
N SER A 28 -3.71 -10.90 15.61
CA SER A 28 -4.82 -11.77 15.19
C SER A 28 -4.38 -12.89 14.24
N VAL A 29 -3.41 -12.61 13.35
CA VAL A 29 -2.77 -13.61 12.48
C VAL A 29 -1.90 -14.55 13.30
N LEU A 30 -1.06 -14.02 14.19
CA LEU A 30 -0.15 -14.82 15.03
C LEU A 30 -0.90 -15.76 15.98
N ARG A 31 -2.09 -15.36 16.46
CA ARG A 31 -2.95 -16.19 17.32
C ARG A 31 -3.79 -17.21 16.54
N ALA A 32 -3.89 -17.08 15.23
CA ALA A 32 -4.70 -17.97 14.40
C ALA A 32 -3.89 -19.21 13.98
N THR A 33 -4.58 -20.32 13.72
CA THR A 33 -3.99 -21.58 13.26
C THR A 33 -4.71 -22.11 12.03
N GLY A 34 -4.03 -23.00 11.29
CA GLY A 34 -4.59 -23.63 10.09
C GLY A 34 -5.08 -22.62 9.05
N VAL A 35 -6.23 -22.90 8.43
CA VAL A 35 -6.86 -22.06 7.38
C VAL A 35 -7.08 -20.63 7.85
N THR A 36 -7.50 -20.44 9.11
CA THR A 36 -7.85 -19.11 9.64
C THR A 36 -6.64 -18.17 9.71
N ARG A 37 -5.43 -18.69 9.93
CA ARG A 37 -4.19 -17.91 9.92
C ARG A 37 -3.91 -17.33 8.54
N TRP A 38 -3.95 -18.18 7.53
CA TRP A 38 -3.64 -17.81 6.15
C TRP A 38 -4.71 -16.89 5.56
N ALA A 39 -5.99 -17.11 5.88
CA ALA A 39 -7.07 -16.20 5.50
C ALA A 39 -6.89 -14.80 6.14
N ARG A 40 -6.60 -14.73 7.45
CA ARG A 40 -6.34 -13.44 8.13
C ARG A 40 -5.08 -12.76 7.60
N ALA A 41 -4.03 -13.52 7.28
CA ALA A 41 -2.81 -13.00 6.69
C ALA A 41 -3.09 -12.41 5.31
N ALA A 42 -3.82 -13.12 4.45
CA ALA A 42 -4.22 -12.64 3.12
C ALA A 42 -4.98 -11.31 3.20
N VAL A 43 -6.00 -11.22 4.06
CA VAL A 43 -6.76 -9.95 4.21
C VAL A 43 -5.86 -8.83 4.75
N THR A 44 -4.96 -9.13 5.69
CA THR A 44 -4.06 -8.12 6.25
C THR A 44 -3.05 -7.61 5.22
N LEU A 45 -2.46 -8.51 4.44
CA LEU A 45 -1.54 -8.16 3.36
C LEU A 45 -2.25 -7.41 2.22
N PHE A 46 -3.46 -7.82 1.86
CA PHE A 46 -4.27 -7.13 0.87
C PHE A 46 -4.57 -5.68 1.29
N LEU A 47 -5.01 -5.46 2.54
CA LEU A 47 -5.23 -4.11 3.07
C LEU A 47 -3.94 -3.29 3.07
N ALA A 48 -2.80 -3.90 3.44
CA ALA A 48 -1.50 -3.24 3.36
C ALA A 48 -1.15 -2.80 1.93
N THR A 49 -1.39 -3.66 0.93
CA THR A 49 -1.22 -3.34 -0.49
C THR A 49 -2.09 -2.16 -0.89
N CYS A 50 -3.37 -2.16 -0.52
CA CYS A 50 -4.29 -1.05 -0.81
C CYS A 50 -3.84 0.26 -0.16
N THR A 51 -3.38 0.23 1.10
CA THR A 51 -2.86 1.40 1.79
C THR A 51 -1.60 1.94 1.10
N LEU A 52 -0.66 1.07 0.73
CA LEU A 52 0.56 1.49 0.04
C LEU A 52 0.26 2.05 -1.36
N TYR A 53 -0.71 1.47 -2.07
CA TYR A 53 -1.16 1.97 -3.37
C TYR A 53 -1.82 3.34 -3.23
N ALA A 54 -2.72 3.51 -2.27
CA ALA A 54 -3.36 4.80 -2.00
C ALA A 54 -2.34 5.87 -1.60
N TRP A 55 -1.32 5.50 -0.81
CA TRP A 55 -0.20 6.38 -0.47
C TRP A 55 0.58 6.82 -1.70
N GLY A 56 0.99 5.86 -2.54
CA GLY A 56 1.65 6.18 -3.80
C GLY A 56 0.79 7.05 -4.72
N LEU A 57 -0.53 6.81 -4.76
CA LEU A 57 -1.46 7.55 -5.60
C LEU A 57 -1.63 8.98 -5.10
N PHE A 58 -1.64 9.19 -3.78
CA PHE A 58 -1.65 10.52 -3.20
C PHE A 58 -0.43 11.34 -3.62
N HIS A 59 0.75 10.73 -3.64
CA HIS A 59 1.97 11.34 -4.18
C HIS A 59 1.88 11.58 -5.70
N ALA A 60 1.40 10.57 -6.45
CA ALA A 60 1.23 10.64 -7.90
C ALA A 60 0.18 11.66 -8.37
N LEU A 61 -0.68 12.16 -7.48
CA LEU A 61 -1.66 13.22 -7.74
C LEU A 61 -1.23 14.56 -7.15
N GLY A 62 0.05 14.68 -6.76
CA GLY A 62 0.62 15.90 -6.21
C GLY A 62 0.00 16.34 -4.88
N GLY A 63 -0.53 15.40 -4.09
CA GLY A 63 -1.15 15.67 -2.79
C GLY A 63 -2.45 16.50 -2.86
N GLY A 64 -3.09 16.60 -4.03
CA GLY A 64 -4.29 17.41 -4.25
C GLY A 64 -4.03 18.83 -4.80
N LEU A 65 -2.80 19.12 -5.21
CA LEU A 65 -2.40 20.37 -5.86
C LEU A 65 -2.11 20.12 -7.36
N ARG A 66 -2.04 21.20 -8.16
CA ARG A 66 -1.66 21.08 -9.57
C ARG A 66 -0.21 20.61 -9.68
N MET A 67 0.06 19.67 -10.59
CA MET A 67 1.36 19.04 -10.83
C MET A 67 2.52 20.04 -10.99
N ASP A 68 2.30 21.12 -11.74
CA ASP A 68 3.28 22.19 -11.96
C ASP A 68 3.73 22.82 -10.64
N LYS A 69 2.77 23.06 -9.73
CA LYS A 69 3.03 23.63 -8.41
C LYS A 69 3.66 22.62 -7.47
N THR A 70 3.29 21.34 -7.53
CA THR A 70 3.88 20.33 -6.65
C THR A 70 5.35 20.07 -6.99
N CYS A 71 5.70 19.99 -8.29
CA CYS A 71 7.09 19.86 -8.72
C CYS A 71 7.97 21.01 -8.20
N GLU A 72 7.51 22.24 -8.40
CA GLU A 72 8.30 23.43 -8.08
C GLU A 72 8.40 23.68 -6.56
N PHE A 73 7.31 23.47 -5.81
CA PHE A 73 7.24 23.82 -4.38
C PHE A 73 7.57 22.69 -3.40
N PHE A 74 7.22 21.44 -3.69
CA PHE A 74 7.39 20.32 -2.76
C PHE A 74 8.58 19.44 -3.09
N GLU A 75 8.83 19.22 -4.37
CA GLU A 75 9.92 18.36 -4.85
C GLU A 75 11.19 19.15 -5.16
N GLY A 76 11.10 20.49 -5.30
CA GLY A 76 12.23 21.34 -5.70
C GLY A 76 12.74 21.05 -7.12
N ALA A 77 11.90 20.42 -7.94
CA ALA A 77 12.22 19.96 -9.28
C ALA A 77 11.60 20.88 -10.33
N VAL A 78 12.37 21.21 -11.37
CA VAL A 78 11.84 21.97 -12.52
C VAL A 78 10.87 21.07 -13.29
N TYR A 79 9.64 21.54 -13.46
CA TYR A 79 8.63 20.91 -14.31
C TYR A 79 8.98 21.13 -15.78
N VAL A 80 9.21 20.05 -16.53
CA VAL A 80 9.52 20.11 -17.96
C VAL A 80 8.33 19.55 -18.76
N PRO A 81 7.51 20.41 -19.39
CA PRO A 81 6.38 19.95 -20.20
C PRO A 81 6.90 19.14 -21.39
N GLY A 82 6.54 17.85 -21.46
CA GLY A 82 7.00 16.89 -22.47
C GLY A 82 7.80 15.71 -21.90
N GLU A 83 8.42 15.88 -20.73
CA GLU A 83 9.10 14.80 -19.99
C GLU A 83 8.27 14.25 -18.83
N ALA A 84 7.27 15.02 -18.38
CA ALA A 84 6.28 14.56 -17.41
C ALA A 84 5.48 13.39 -17.98
N ARG A 85 5.50 12.27 -17.27
CA ARG A 85 4.77 11.05 -17.59
C ARG A 85 4.02 10.57 -16.37
N GLU A 86 2.78 10.15 -16.61
CA GLU A 86 1.96 9.50 -15.60
C GLU A 86 1.75 8.04 -16.00
N SER A 87 1.96 7.13 -15.07
CA SER A 87 1.65 5.72 -15.22
C SER A 87 1.00 5.20 -13.95
N LEU A 88 -0.04 4.39 -14.12
CA LEU A 88 -0.76 3.78 -13.00
C LEU A 88 -0.12 2.47 -12.54
N LEU A 89 0.59 1.77 -13.43
CA LEU A 89 1.31 0.52 -13.13
C LEU A 89 2.52 0.37 -14.06
N PRO A 90 3.77 0.48 -13.55
CA PRO A 90 4.14 0.92 -12.20
C PRO A 90 3.67 2.34 -11.91
N LEU A 91 3.37 2.63 -10.66
CA LEU A 91 2.87 3.94 -10.25
C LEU A 91 4.02 4.95 -10.37
N SER A 92 3.83 5.95 -11.21
CA SER A 92 4.85 6.95 -11.54
C SER A 92 4.17 8.24 -11.96
N SER A 93 4.67 9.37 -11.47
CA SER A 93 4.24 10.70 -11.89
C SER A 93 5.46 11.61 -11.87
N THR A 94 6.05 11.82 -13.04
CA THR A 94 7.35 12.49 -13.17
C THR A 94 7.22 13.99 -13.37
N CYS A 95 8.10 14.75 -12.73
CA CYS A 95 8.27 16.19 -12.98
C CYS A 95 9.17 16.47 -14.20
N ASN A 96 10.17 15.62 -14.40
CA ASN A 96 11.14 15.62 -15.49
C ASN A 96 11.73 14.20 -15.64
N ALA A 97 12.66 13.99 -16.57
CA ALA A 97 13.24 12.66 -16.81
C ALA A 97 13.93 12.00 -15.59
N HIS A 98 14.25 12.77 -14.54
CA HIS A 98 15.05 12.31 -13.40
C HIS A 98 14.30 12.30 -12.07
N HIS A 99 13.14 12.96 -11.99
CA HIS A 99 12.43 13.15 -10.73
C HIS A 99 11.00 12.61 -10.81
N ASP A 100 10.74 11.57 -10.04
CA ASP A 100 9.41 10.97 -9.85
C ASP A 100 8.87 11.39 -8.48
N MET A 101 7.65 11.91 -8.44
CA MET A 101 6.96 12.25 -7.20
C MET A 101 6.62 11.01 -6.38
N VAL A 102 6.51 9.85 -7.02
CA VAL A 102 6.20 8.59 -6.34
C VAL A 102 7.46 8.08 -5.64
N PRO A 103 7.43 7.87 -4.32
CA PRO A 103 8.59 7.36 -3.61
C PRO A 103 9.04 6.00 -4.17
N GLY A 104 10.36 5.84 -4.37
CA GLY A 104 10.92 4.65 -5.03
C GLY A 104 10.64 3.30 -4.33
N TYR A 105 10.21 3.32 -3.07
CA TYR A 105 9.83 2.11 -2.33
C TYR A 105 8.40 1.62 -2.63
N VAL A 106 7.54 2.44 -3.23
CA VAL A 106 6.11 2.10 -3.46
C VAL A 106 5.99 0.92 -4.42
N ASN A 107 6.60 1.01 -5.61
CA ASN A 107 6.53 -0.04 -6.63
C ASN A 107 7.11 -1.40 -6.17
N PRO A 108 8.34 -1.50 -5.63
CA PRO A 108 8.85 -2.76 -5.11
C PRO A 108 8.04 -3.26 -3.91
N GLY A 109 7.54 -2.35 -3.04
CA GLY A 109 6.67 -2.71 -1.93
C GLY A 109 5.34 -3.33 -2.40
N LEU A 110 4.70 -2.76 -3.42
CA LEU A 110 3.48 -3.30 -4.03
C LEU A 110 3.72 -4.69 -4.64
N ALA A 111 4.84 -4.89 -5.33
CA ALA A 111 5.20 -6.20 -5.89
C ALA A 111 5.33 -7.26 -4.78
N VAL A 112 6.07 -6.96 -3.71
CA VAL A 112 6.28 -7.87 -2.58
C VAL A 112 4.96 -8.16 -1.83
N LEU A 113 4.17 -7.14 -1.51
CA LEU A 113 2.90 -7.31 -0.80
C LEU A 113 1.87 -8.07 -1.62
N SER A 114 1.81 -7.83 -2.93
CA SER A 114 0.92 -8.57 -3.85
C SER A 114 1.31 -10.05 -3.92
N ALA A 115 2.61 -10.35 -4.08
CA ALA A 115 3.10 -11.72 -4.08
C ALA A 115 2.82 -12.44 -2.75
N ALA A 116 3.05 -11.77 -1.62
CA ALA A 116 2.76 -12.32 -0.29
C ALA A 116 1.25 -12.56 -0.08
N THR A 117 0.40 -11.65 -0.58
CA THR A 117 -1.06 -11.81 -0.54
C THR A 117 -1.48 -13.06 -1.30
N LEU A 118 -0.99 -13.24 -2.53
CA LEU A 118 -1.28 -14.42 -3.36
C LEU A 118 -0.81 -15.72 -2.69
N ALA A 119 0.39 -15.72 -2.11
CA ALA A 119 0.91 -16.88 -1.38
C ALA A 119 0.03 -17.24 -0.17
N ALA A 120 -0.43 -16.24 0.59
CA ALA A 120 -1.31 -16.46 1.73
C ALA A 120 -2.69 -16.98 1.30
N VAL A 121 -3.26 -16.46 0.21
CA VAL A 121 -4.50 -16.98 -0.39
C VAL A 121 -4.33 -18.43 -0.82
N ALA A 122 -3.27 -18.75 -1.57
CA ALA A 122 -3.00 -20.10 -2.04
C ALA A 122 -2.86 -21.10 -0.88
N ALA A 123 -2.17 -20.72 0.20
CA ALA A 123 -2.04 -21.53 1.40
C ALA A 123 -3.40 -21.75 2.10
N ALA A 124 -4.22 -20.71 2.22
CA ALA A 124 -5.56 -20.81 2.80
C ALA A 124 -6.45 -21.78 2.01
N VAL A 125 -6.48 -21.63 0.68
CA VAL A 125 -7.26 -22.48 -0.23
C VAL A 125 -6.78 -23.92 -0.16
N THR A 126 -5.46 -24.14 -0.22
CA THR A 126 -4.88 -25.50 -0.18
C THR A 126 -5.25 -26.22 1.11
N LEU A 127 -5.20 -25.52 2.26
CA LEU A 127 -5.56 -26.10 3.56
C LEU A 127 -7.07 -26.31 3.70
N ALA A 128 -7.90 -25.44 3.13
CA ALA A 128 -9.35 -25.60 3.13
C ALA A 128 -9.78 -26.83 2.30
N VAL A 129 -9.19 -27.01 1.12
CA VAL A 129 -9.45 -28.16 0.24
C VAL A 129 -8.94 -29.48 0.85
N ARG A 130 -7.84 -29.44 1.61
CA ARG A 130 -7.27 -30.61 2.31
C ARG A 130 -7.90 -30.89 3.68
N GLY A 131 -8.89 -30.10 4.11
CA GLY A 131 -9.61 -30.29 5.37
C GLY A 131 -10.31 -31.66 5.45
N PRO A 132 -10.69 -32.12 6.66
CA PRO A 132 -11.22 -33.47 6.85
C PRO A 132 -12.37 -33.79 5.90
N ARG A 133 -12.26 -34.87 5.12
CA ARG A 133 -13.40 -35.42 4.36
C ARG A 133 -14.53 -35.71 5.34
N PRO A 134 -15.80 -35.39 5.00
CA PRO A 134 -16.93 -35.74 5.84
C PRO A 134 -16.95 -37.26 6.09
N PRO A 135 -17.16 -37.72 7.33
CA PRO A 135 -17.27 -39.14 7.64
C PRO A 135 -18.60 -39.65 7.09
N GLY A 136 -18.60 -40.16 5.85
CA GLY A 136 -19.86 -40.56 5.20
C GLY A 136 -19.73 -41.27 3.86
N SER A 137 -18.62 -41.98 3.61
CA SER A 137 -18.55 -42.91 2.47
C SER A 137 -17.99 -44.25 2.94
N ARG A 138 -18.84 -45.06 3.58
CA ARG A 138 -18.71 -46.50 3.58
C ARG A 138 -20.05 -47.16 3.86
#